data_AF-A0A1V5WFI0-F1
#
_entry.id   AF-A0A1V5WFI0-F1
#
_cell.length_a   1.000
_cell.length_b   1.000
_cell.length_c   1.000
_cell.angle_alpha   90.00
_cell.angle_beta   90.00
_cell.angle_gamma   90.00
#
_symmetry.space_group_name_H-M   'P 1'
#
loop_
_entity.id
_entity.type
_entity.pdbx_description
1 polymer ?
#
loop_
_entity_poly.entity_id
_entity_poly.type
_entity_poly.pdbx_seq_one_letter_code
_entity_poly.pdbx_strand_id
1 'polypeptide(L)' 'MEPGTTLYYRLEDVDIHGASTFHGPISITPGQPSAATVTGFTAHNASRLSLGLLLTAALTLVIKRRR' A
#
# COMPACT_ATOMS: atom_id res chain seq x y z
N MET A 1 -15.21 10.83 13.86
CA MET A 1 -16.51 10.38 13.30
C MET A 1 -16.78 9.01 13.88
N GLU A 2 -18.00 8.77 14.34
CA GLU A 2 -18.40 7.48 14.91
C GLU A 2 -19.20 6.71 13.85
N PRO A 3 -18.86 5.44 13.55
CA PRO A 3 -19.60 4.65 12.57
C PRO A 3 -21.05 4.42 13.01
N GLY A 4 -22.00 4.60 12.09
CA GLY A 4 -23.42 4.44 12.37
C GLY A 4 -24.12 5.71 12.87
N THR A 5 -23.39 6.72 13.36
CA THR A 5 -23.96 8.05 13.61
C THR A 5 -24.18 8.81 12.30
N THR A 6 -25.43 9.16 12.00
CA THR A 6 -25.73 10.08 10.89
C THR A 6 -25.27 11.50 11.24
N LEU A 7 -24.36 12.02 10.44
CA LEU A 7 -23.83 13.37 10.54
C LEU A 7 -24.53 14.28 9.53
N TYR A 8 -24.82 15.51 9.93
CA TYR A 8 -25.44 16.53 9.10
C TYR A 8 -24.47 17.70 8.91
N TYR A 9 -24.30 18.12 7.67
CA TYR A 9 -23.43 19.23 7.29
C TYR A 9 -24.18 20.21 6.42
N ARG A 10 -23.67 21.44 6.39
CA ARG A 10 -24.02 22.45 5.40
C ARG A 10 -22.73 23.08 4.89
N LEU A 11 -22.75 23.52 3.64
CA LEU A 11 -21.69 24.36 3.08
C LEU A 11 -22.08 25.82 3.30
N GLU A 12 -21.12 26.63 3.70
CA GLU A 12 -21.24 28.08 3.69
C GLU A 12 -20.42 28.60 2.50
N ASP A 13 -21.11 29.23 1.57
CA ASP A 13 -20.53 29.98 0.46
C ASP A 13 -20.41 31.43 0.91
N VAL A 14 -19.19 31.96 0.99
CA VAL A 14 -18.91 33.34 1.40
C VAL A 14 -18.31 34.07 0.21
N ASP A 15 -18.99 35.13 -0.26
CA ASP A 15 -18.52 35.90 -1.42
C ASP A 15 -17.38 36.88 -1.06
N ILE A 16 -16.86 37.58 -2.08
CA ILE A 16 -15.78 38.57 -1.90
C ILE A 16 -16.20 39.81 -1.07
N HIS A 17 -17.50 39.97 -0.79
CA HIS A 17 -18.06 41.01 0.04
C HIS A 17 -18.38 40.51 1.46
N GLY A 18 -18.12 39.23 1.76
CA GLY A 18 -18.41 38.60 3.05
C GLY A 18 -19.87 38.20 3.23
N ALA A 19 -20.69 38.19 2.17
CA ALA A 19 -22.06 37.72 2.24
C ALA A 19 -22.10 36.19 2.22
N SER A 20 -22.80 35.59 3.19
CA SER A 20 -22.93 34.14 3.31
C SER A 20 -24.20 33.61 2.64
N THR A 21 -24.06 32.54 1.86
CA THR A 21 -25.14 31.67 1.39
C THR A 21 -24.92 30.26 1.93
N PHE A 22 -25.95 29.63 2.50
CA PHE A 22 -25.83 28.28 3.08
C PHE A 22 -26.50 27.23 2.19
N HIS A 23 -25.79 26.13 1.91
CA HIS A 23 -26.27 25.00 1.11
C HIS A 23 -26.35 23.72 1.95
N GLY A 24 -27.51 23.06 1.95
CA GLY A 24 -27.74 21.84 2.72
C GLY A 24 -29.12 21.83 3.42
N PRO A 25 -29.35 20.86 4.35
CA PRO A 25 -28.36 19.93 4.89
C PRO A 25 -28.05 18.77 3.94
N ILE A 26 -26.78 18.36 3.94
CA ILE A 26 -26.34 17.06 3.41
C ILE A 26 -26.06 16.14 4.59
N SER A 27 -26.39 14.86 4.45
CA SER A 27 -26.17 13.87 5.51
C SER A 27 -25.30 12.71 5.02
N ILE A 28 -24.55 12.14 5.96
CA ILE A 28 -23.75 10.94 5.74
C ILE A 28 -23.78 10.08 6.99
N THR A 29 -23.91 8.77 6.82
CA THR A 29 -23.74 7.79 7.90
C THR A 29 -22.46 7.02 7.62
N PRO A 30 -21.36 7.26 8.35
CA PRO A 30 -20.11 6.55 8.13
C PRO A 30 -20.28 5.06 8.41
N GLY A 31 -19.81 4.22 7.50
CA GLY A 31 -19.73 2.77 7.73
C GLY A 31 -18.61 2.40 8.72
N GLN A 32 -18.62 1.16 9.19
CA GLN A 32 -17.50 0.61 9.97
C GLN A 32 -16.22 0.59 9.12
N PRO A 33 -15.07 1.05 9.64
CA PRO A 33 -13.81 0.95 8.93
C PRO A 33 -13.42 -0.51 8.73
N SER A 34 -12.96 -0.85 7.52
CA SER A 34 -12.41 -2.17 7.24
C SER A 34 -10.98 -2.25 7.79
N ALA A 35 -10.71 -3.24 8.64
CA ALA A 35 -9.36 -3.58 9.07
C ALA A 35 -8.80 -4.68 8.16
N ALA A 36 -7.55 -4.52 7.73
CA ALA A 36 -6.81 -5.54 7.00
C ALA A 36 -5.50 -5.84 7.74
N THR A 37 -5.14 -7.12 7.83
CA THR A 37 -3.88 -7.57 8.43
C THR A 37 -3.09 -8.34 7.39
N VAL A 38 -1.81 -7.97 7.22
CA VAL A 38 -0.88 -8.74 6.41
C VAL A 38 -0.43 -9.95 7.24
N THR A 39 -0.89 -11.15 6.86
CA THR A 39 -0.53 -12.41 7.55
C THR A 39 0.76 -13.03 7.04
N GLY A 40 1.28 -12.55 5.92
CA GLY A 40 2.54 -13.02 5.36
C GLY A 40 3.00 -12.13 4.21
N PHE A 41 4.31 -12.05 4.06
CA PHE A 41 4.97 -11.53 2.87
C PHE A 41 6.20 -12.40 2.59
N THR A 42 6.57 -12.54 1.33
CA THR A 42 7.78 -13.26 0.94
C THR A 42 8.57 -12.44 -0.06
N ALA A 43 9.89 -12.46 0.08
CA ALA A 43 10.79 -11.87 -0.89
C ALA A 43 11.28 -12.97 -1.84
N HIS A 44 11.03 -12.80 -3.13
CA HIS A 44 11.61 -13.68 -4.14
C HIS A 44 12.91 -13.07 -4.66
N ASN A 45 14.04 -13.72 -4.37
CA ASN A 45 15.27 -13.47 -5.11
C ASN A 45 15.14 -14.13 -6.50
N ALA A 46 15.44 -13.39 -7.56
CA ALA A 46 15.49 -13.91 -8.93
C ALA A 46 16.84 -14.55 -9.27
N SER A 47 17.83 -14.52 -8.35
CA SER A 47 19.16 -15.07 -8.59
C SER A 47 19.22 -16.56 -8.29
N ARG A 48 18.51 -17.35 -9.11
CA ARG A 48 18.71 -18.80 -9.26
C ARG A 48 19.98 -19.15 -10.04
N LEU A 49 20.98 -18.26 -10.08
CA LEU A 49 22.33 -18.63 -10.51
C LEU A 49 22.97 -19.41 -9.35
N SER A 50 22.49 -20.64 -9.31
CA SER A 50 22.62 -21.67 -8.31
C SER A 50 24.06 -21.86 -7.86
N LEU A 51 24.22 -22.19 -6.58
CA LEU A 51 25.43 -22.79 -6.04
C LEU A 51 25.98 -23.91 -6.95
N GLY A 52 25.11 -24.61 -7.68
CA GLY A 52 25.48 -25.56 -8.73
C GLY A 52 26.36 -24.96 -9.83
N LEU A 53 26.04 -23.78 -10.37
CA LEU A 53 26.89 -23.11 -11.37
C LEU A 53 28.24 -22.69 -10.77
N LEU A 54 28.25 -22.15 -9.54
CA LEU A 54 29.48 -21.80 -8.83
C LEU A 54 30.36 -23.02 -8.56
N LEU A 55 29.77 -24.15 -8.17
CA LEU A 55 30.47 -25.42 -7.94
C LEU A 55 31.03 -25.99 -9.25
N THR A 56 30.28 -25.94 -10.35
CA THR A 56 30.80 -26.38 -11.67
C THR A 56 31.94 -25.50 -12.18
N ALA A 57 31.87 -24.19 -11.96
CA ALA A 57 32.95 -23.26 -12.31
C ALA A 57 34.21 -23.50 -11.44
N ALA A 58 34.04 -23.74 -10.14
CA ALA A 58 35.14 -24.07 -9.24
C ALA A 58 35.80 -25.41 -9.62
N LEU A 59 35.00 -26.45 -9.94
CA LEU A 59 35.51 -27.76 -10.32
C LEU A 59 36.28 -27.71 -11.65
N THR A 60 35.74 -27.02 -12.66
CA THR A 60 36.43 -26.83 -13.94
C THR A 60 37.75 -26.06 -13.78
N LEU A 61 37.79 -25.05 -12.90
CA LEU A 61 39.02 -24.32 -12.60
C LEU A 61 40.09 -25.21 -11.93
N VAL A 62 39.70 -26.05 -10.98
CA VAL A 62 40.62 -26.99 -10.30
C VAL A 62 41.21 -28.01 -11.28
N ILE A 63 40.39 -28.56 -12.17
CA ILE A 63 40.85 -29.53 -13.18
C ILE A 63 41.83 -28.88 -14.16
N LYS A 64 41.54 -27.66 -14.62
CA LYS A 64 42.43 -26.92 -15.53
C LYS A 64 43.79 -26.60 -14.88
N ARG A 65 43.83 -26.32 -13.59
CA ARG A 65 45.07 -25.99 -12.86
C ARG A 65 45.96 -27.22 -12.61
N ARG A 66 45.42 -28.44 -12.72
CA ARG A 66 46.14 -29.71 -12.50
C ARG A 66 46.64 -30.39 -13.79
N ARG A 67 46.25 -29.88 -14.96
CA ARG A 67 46.85 -30.24 -16.26
C ARG A 67 47.89 -29.20 -16.63
#